data_AF-A0AAE0BFB6-F1
#
_entry.id   AF-A0AAE0BFB6-F1
#
_cell.length_a   1.000
_cell.length_b   1.000
_cell.length_c   1.000
_cell.angle_alpha   90.00
_cell.angle_beta   90.00
_cell.angle_gamma   90.00
#
_symmetry.space_group_name_H-M   'P 1'
#
loop_
_entity.id
_entity.type
_entity.pdbx_description
1 polymer ?
#
loop_
_entity_poly.entity_id
_entity_poly.type
_entity_poly.pdbx_seq_one_letter_code
_entity_poly.pdbx_strand_id
1 'polypeptide(L)'
;MSTFKTFKSPSVPQNHPSTGEASAALELPTFKPVFADSLRGQSVVLAFKLVDTTENEHIINRIAVRLTCPRNCNIPGVFPSGQICHVELMMQVTEDDWRMFSINMMEGKRASADAPAVYEWGKVHVRSILPCKMDRYAYVSVSIPRERQHRMYTFLLSQLNGEFNFPGYLMNYIMPCAVGQRYGHKLKTGKKYRWMCAELIWSTLQVGLLGGSDQHVACRMSPNSIYEFCRNSKECCGTTNPIAKVNT
;
A
#
# COMPACT_ATOMS: atom_id res chain seq x y z
N MET A 1 14.93 -14.76 -51.06
CA MET A 1 13.54 -14.33 -50.86
C MET A 1 12.96 -15.15 -49.72
N SER A 2 12.87 -14.55 -48.52
CA SER A 2 12.48 -15.25 -47.28
C SER A 2 11.02 -14.92 -46.94
N THR A 3 10.17 -15.93 -46.95
CA THR A 3 8.76 -15.86 -46.50
C THR A 3 8.70 -15.90 -44.98
N PHE A 4 8.34 -14.76 -44.36
CA PHE A 4 7.92 -14.71 -42.96
C PHE A 4 6.50 -15.25 -42.81
N LYS A 5 6.34 -16.37 -42.10
CA LYS A 5 5.04 -16.86 -41.64
C LYS A 5 4.68 -16.15 -40.33
N THR A 6 3.55 -15.46 -40.35
CA THR A 6 2.92 -14.81 -39.20
C THR A 6 2.41 -15.87 -38.22
N PHE A 7 2.93 -15.88 -36.99
CA PHE A 7 2.35 -16.67 -35.90
C PHE A 7 1.16 -15.90 -35.29
N LYS A 8 -0.04 -16.48 -35.40
CA LYS A 8 -1.21 -16.09 -34.61
C LYS A 8 -1.08 -16.73 -33.22
N SER A 9 -1.05 -15.91 -32.18
CA SER A 9 -1.19 -16.41 -30.80
C SER A 9 -2.65 -16.81 -30.52
N PRO A 10 -2.89 -17.89 -29.77
CA PRO A 10 -4.23 -18.34 -29.43
C PRO A 10 -4.89 -17.41 -28.41
N SER A 11 -6.16 -17.08 -28.66
CA SER A 11 -7.04 -16.30 -27.81
C SER A 11 -7.38 -17.08 -26.52
N VAL A 12 -6.96 -16.56 -25.37
CA VAL A 12 -7.43 -17.01 -24.04
C VAL A 12 -8.69 -16.21 -23.69
N PRO A 13 -9.80 -16.84 -23.26
CA PRO A 13 -11.01 -16.13 -22.90
C PRO A 13 -10.82 -15.35 -21.60
N GLN A 14 -10.84 -14.02 -21.68
CA GLN A 14 -10.90 -13.14 -20.51
C GLN A 14 -12.35 -13.01 -20.05
N ASN A 15 -12.73 -13.82 -19.05
CA ASN A 15 -13.93 -13.57 -18.25
C ASN A 15 -13.58 -12.54 -17.16
N HIS A 16 -13.91 -11.27 -17.38
CA HIS A 16 -14.18 -10.35 -16.27
C HIS A 16 -15.40 -9.48 -16.57
N PRO A 17 -16.26 -9.26 -15.57
CA PRO A 17 -17.53 -8.58 -15.75
C PRO A 17 -17.28 -7.09 -16.01
N SER A 18 -17.95 -6.61 -17.06
CA SER A 18 -18.15 -5.19 -17.32
C SER A 18 -19.00 -4.57 -16.21
N THR A 19 -18.46 -3.57 -15.52
CA THR A 19 -19.29 -2.54 -14.88
C THR A 19 -18.67 -1.19 -15.21
N GLY A 20 -19.24 -0.56 -16.22
CA GLY A 20 -19.20 0.89 -16.33
C GLY A 20 -20.06 1.44 -15.21
N GLU A 21 -19.43 2.01 -14.19
CA GLU A 21 -20.10 2.92 -13.28
C GLU A 21 -19.47 4.29 -13.44
N ALA A 22 -20.34 5.24 -13.79
CA ALA A 22 -20.03 6.64 -13.84
C ALA A 22 -19.41 7.09 -12.51
N SER A 23 -18.45 8.00 -12.61
CA SER A 23 -17.77 8.65 -11.48
C SER A 23 -18.78 9.44 -10.63
N ALA A 24 -19.49 8.75 -9.73
CA ALA A 24 -20.12 9.38 -8.59
C ALA A 24 -19.00 10.03 -7.76
N ALA A 25 -19.15 11.31 -7.43
CA ALA A 25 -18.28 11.96 -6.47
C ALA A 25 -18.28 11.09 -5.21
N LEU A 26 -17.13 10.50 -4.87
CA LEU A 26 -17.00 9.64 -3.72
C LEU A 26 -17.28 10.49 -2.48
N GLU A 27 -18.51 10.49 -1.98
CA GLU A 27 -18.83 11.12 -0.71
C GLU A 27 -18.00 10.41 0.36
N LEU A 28 -16.96 11.11 0.83
CA LEU A 28 -16.10 10.59 1.88
C LEU A 28 -16.94 10.54 3.16
N PRO A 29 -17.15 9.37 3.75
CA PRO A 29 -17.93 9.25 4.96
C PRO A 29 -17.24 10.05 6.07
N THR A 30 -18.04 10.86 6.77
CA THR A 30 -17.63 11.48 8.03
C THR A 30 -17.26 10.38 9.00
N PHE A 31 -16.03 10.42 9.54
CA PHE A 31 -15.58 9.46 10.55
C PHE A 31 -16.54 9.51 11.74
N LYS A 32 -17.31 8.44 11.95
CA LYS A 32 -18.14 8.30 13.14
C LYS A 32 -17.32 7.50 14.15
N PRO A 33 -16.83 8.13 15.22
CA PRO A 33 -16.10 7.36 16.21
C PRO A 33 -17.08 6.36 16.86
N VAL A 34 -16.83 5.07 16.64
CA VAL A 34 -17.52 4.00 17.35
C VAL A 34 -16.94 3.97 18.77
N PHE A 35 -17.48 4.83 19.63
CA PHE A 35 -17.20 4.83 21.06
C PHE A 35 -18.21 3.92 21.77
N ALA A 36 -18.13 2.60 21.57
CA ALA A 36 -18.85 1.64 22.41
C ALA A 36 -18.30 0.22 22.27
N ASP A 37 -17.66 -0.27 23.34
CA ASP A 37 -17.75 -1.61 23.92
C ASP A 37 -17.38 -2.87 23.13
N SER A 38 -16.96 -2.79 21.87
CA SER A 38 -16.33 -3.93 21.21
C SER A 38 -14.83 -3.69 21.00
N LEU A 39 -14.02 -4.66 21.40
CA LEU A 39 -12.60 -4.75 21.03
C LEU A 39 -12.39 -4.81 19.49
N ARG A 40 -13.47 -4.86 18.71
CA ARG A 40 -13.45 -4.75 17.25
C ARG A 40 -13.18 -3.29 16.87
N GLY A 41 -12.06 -3.06 16.19
CA GLY A 41 -11.71 -1.73 15.70
C GLY A 41 -10.60 -1.00 16.46
N GLN A 42 -9.95 -1.63 17.44
CA GLN A 42 -8.73 -1.06 18.05
C GLN A 42 -7.46 -1.33 17.24
N SER A 43 -7.58 -1.72 15.97
CA SER A 43 -6.45 -1.92 15.11
C SER A 43 -6.60 -1.26 13.75
N VAL A 44 -5.46 -0.97 13.15
CA VAL A 44 -5.33 -0.73 11.72
C VAL A 44 -4.65 -1.93 11.08
N VAL A 45 -4.94 -2.18 9.81
CA VAL A 45 -4.33 -3.28 9.07
C VAL A 45 -3.35 -2.73 8.06
N LEU A 46 -2.10 -3.19 8.14
CA LEU A 46 -1.09 -2.94 7.11
C LEU A 46 -1.15 -4.12 6.15
N ALA A 47 -1.52 -3.85 4.90
CA ALA A 47 -1.58 -4.84 3.85
C ALA A 47 -0.38 -4.71 2.92
N PHE A 48 0.27 -5.82 2.65
CA PHE A 48 1.52 -5.90 1.90
C PHE A 48 1.27 -6.66 0.61
N LYS A 49 1.54 -5.98 -0.52
CA LYS A 49 1.51 -6.62 -1.83
C LYS A 49 2.83 -7.34 -2.06
N LEU A 50 2.74 -8.62 -2.37
CA LEU A 50 3.88 -9.44 -2.76
C LEU A 50 4.08 -9.37 -4.27
N VAL A 51 5.34 -9.44 -4.69
CA VAL A 51 5.71 -9.67 -6.09
C VAL A 51 5.35 -11.11 -6.43
N ASP A 52 4.49 -11.29 -7.43
CA ASP A 52 4.21 -12.61 -7.97
C ASP A 52 5.47 -13.18 -8.65
N THR A 53 5.76 -14.45 -8.40
CA THR A 53 6.87 -15.16 -9.04
C THR A 53 6.56 -15.53 -10.50
N THR A 54 5.30 -15.43 -10.93
CA THR A 54 4.92 -15.71 -12.32
C THR A 54 5.45 -14.67 -13.33
N GLU A 55 5.52 -15.05 -14.61
CA GLU A 55 6.01 -14.20 -15.72
C GLU A 55 5.16 -12.95 -15.99
N ASN A 56 3.94 -12.88 -15.42
CA ASN A 56 3.02 -11.76 -15.60
C ASN A 56 3.25 -10.58 -14.63
N GLU A 57 4.20 -10.71 -13.70
CA GLU A 57 4.49 -9.67 -12.72
C GLU A 57 5.16 -8.44 -13.36
N HIS A 58 4.70 -7.25 -12.98
CA HIS A 58 5.19 -6.01 -13.56
C HIS A 58 6.66 -5.78 -13.16
N ILE A 59 7.52 -5.51 -14.15
CA ILE A 59 8.98 -5.38 -13.94
C ILE A 59 9.35 -4.34 -12.86
N ILE A 60 8.56 -3.27 -12.76
CA ILE A 60 8.74 -2.23 -11.74
C ILE A 60 8.60 -2.80 -10.31
N ASN A 61 7.68 -3.73 -10.08
CA ASN A 61 7.51 -4.33 -8.75
C ASN A 61 8.69 -5.24 -8.40
N ARG A 62 9.26 -5.96 -9.39
CA ARG A 62 10.49 -6.73 -9.23
C ARG A 62 11.68 -5.84 -8.90
N ILE A 63 11.81 -4.70 -9.59
CA ILE A 63 12.85 -3.70 -9.31
C ILE A 63 12.65 -3.10 -7.92
N ALA A 64 11.42 -2.75 -7.55
CA ALA A 64 11.09 -2.21 -6.23
C ALA A 64 11.52 -3.16 -5.13
N VAL A 65 11.18 -4.45 -5.23
CA VAL A 65 11.66 -5.47 -4.29
C VAL A 65 13.19 -5.49 -4.24
N ARG A 66 13.88 -5.61 -5.38
CA ARG A 66 15.35 -5.67 -5.40
C ARG A 66 16.03 -4.47 -4.74
N LEU A 67 15.46 -3.27 -4.92
CA LEU A 67 15.99 -2.04 -4.34
C LEU A 67 15.66 -1.88 -2.84
N THR A 68 14.55 -2.46 -2.39
CA THR A 68 14.02 -2.26 -1.03
C THR A 68 14.25 -3.42 -0.09
N CYS A 69 14.77 -4.54 -0.60
CA CYS A 69 15.21 -5.71 0.16
C CYS A 69 16.53 -5.42 0.87
N PRO A 70 16.59 -5.48 2.21
CA PRO A 70 17.87 -5.57 2.91
C PRO A 70 18.73 -6.73 2.37
N ARG A 71 20.06 -6.64 2.44
CA ARG A 71 20.98 -7.69 1.94
C ARG A 71 20.74 -9.09 2.54
N ASN A 72 19.98 -9.20 3.63
CA ASN A 72 19.60 -10.45 4.30
C ASN A 72 18.08 -10.69 4.34
N CYS A 73 17.33 -10.12 3.39
CA CYS A 73 15.87 -10.14 3.40
C CYS A 73 15.23 -11.49 3.04
N ASN A 74 16.01 -12.49 2.60
CA ASN A 74 15.53 -13.86 2.33
C ASN A 74 15.95 -14.77 3.49
N ILE A 75 15.20 -14.71 4.59
CA ILE A 75 15.46 -15.49 5.79
C ILE A 75 14.67 -16.81 5.69
N PRO A 76 15.33 -17.98 5.72
CA PRO A 76 14.63 -19.26 5.72
C PRO A 76 13.61 -19.35 6.85
N GLY A 77 12.38 -19.78 6.54
CA GLY A 77 11.30 -19.94 7.52
C GLY A 77 10.55 -18.65 7.90
N VAL A 78 10.89 -17.50 7.29
CA VAL A 78 10.13 -16.25 7.45
C VAL A 78 9.33 -15.98 6.18
N PHE A 79 8.05 -15.62 6.31
CA PHE A 79 7.20 -15.23 5.19
C PHE A 79 6.33 -14.01 5.55
N PRO A 80 6.09 -13.08 4.62
CA PRO A 80 6.90 -12.81 3.41
C PRO A 80 8.32 -12.34 3.76
N SER A 81 9.30 -12.74 2.95
CA SER A 81 10.71 -12.41 3.17
C SER A 81 11.27 -11.75 1.91
N GLY A 82 11.37 -10.42 1.92
CA GLY A 82 11.96 -9.69 0.81
C GLY A 82 11.11 -9.64 -0.47
N GLN A 83 9.87 -10.11 -0.43
CA GLN A 83 8.98 -10.17 -1.60
C GLN A 83 7.99 -9.01 -1.67
N ILE A 84 8.04 -8.09 -0.70
CA ILE A 84 7.04 -7.01 -0.60
C ILE A 84 7.44 -5.86 -1.51
N CYS A 85 6.59 -5.53 -2.48
CA CYS A 85 6.79 -4.36 -3.36
C CYS A 85 5.97 -3.14 -2.96
N HIS A 86 4.91 -3.31 -2.17
CA HIS A 86 3.98 -2.23 -1.85
C HIS A 86 3.31 -2.44 -0.49
N VAL A 87 2.92 -1.36 0.15
CA VAL A 87 2.21 -1.36 1.43
C VAL A 87 1.03 -0.40 1.38
N GLU A 88 -0.09 -0.83 1.94
CA GLU A 88 -1.36 -0.11 2.00
C GLU A 88 -1.86 -0.12 3.46
N LEU A 89 -2.61 0.92 3.85
CA LEU A 89 -3.19 1.02 5.18
C LEU A 89 -4.70 0.89 5.09
N MET A 90 -5.23 -0.10 5.77
CA MET A 90 -6.66 -0.36 5.88
C MET A 90 -7.16 0.04 7.26
N MET A 91 -8.26 0.79 7.27
CA MET A 91 -8.86 1.31 8.48
C MET A 91 -10.36 1.09 8.44
N GLN A 92 -10.92 0.60 9.54
CA GLN A 92 -12.35 0.55 9.73
C GLN A 92 -12.84 1.94 10.15
N VAL A 93 -13.62 2.60 9.31
CA VAL A 93 -14.15 3.97 9.56
C VAL A 93 -15.47 3.91 10.33
N THR A 94 -16.31 2.94 10.01
CA THR A 94 -17.55 2.60 10.74
C THR A 94 -17.64 1.08 10.90
N GLU A 95 -18.63 0.55 11.60
CA GLU A 95 -18.79 -0.90 11.84
C GLU A 95 -18.69 -1.74 10.54
N ASP A 96 -19.28 -1.27 9.45
CA ASP A 96 -19.32 -1.98 8.17
C ASP A 96 -18.46 -1.35 7.06
N ASP A 97 -17.76 -0.23 7.32
CA ASP A 97 -16.99 0.47 6.30
C ASP A 97 -15.49 0.37 6.53
N TRP A 98 -14.82 -0.42 5.69
CA TRP A 98 -13.38 -0.50 5.62
C TRP A 98 -12.85 0.28 4.44
N ARG A 99 -11.87 1.15 4.72
CA ARG A 99 -11.22 2.00 3.73
C ARG A 99 -9.75 1.62 3.62
N MET A 100 -9.28 1.48 2.39
CA MET A 100 -7.88 1.22 2.06
C MET A 100 -7.26 2.48 1.45
N PHE A 101 -6.19 2.96 2.07
CA PHE A 101 -5.39 4.08 1.63
C PHE A 101 -4.12 3.60 0.97
N SER A 102 -3.82 4.14 -0.21
CA SER A 102 -2.72 3.68 -1.04
C SER A 102 -2.25 4.77 -2.00
N ILE A 103 -1.04 4.59 -2.53
CA ILE A 103 -0.49 5.39 -3.63
C ILE A 103 0.39 4.50 -4.50
N ASN A 104 0.01 4.32 -5.77
CA ASN A 104 0.83 3.60 -6.73
C ASN A 104 1.90 4.52 -7.33
N MET A 105 2.98 3.94 -7.86
CA MET A 105 3.95 4.71 -8.64
C MET A 105 3.32 5.26 -9.93
N MET A 106 2.66 4.38 -10.67
CA MET A 106 1.94 4.71 -11.90
C MET A 106 0.53 4.14 -11.84
N GLU A 107 -0.42 4.85 -12.44
CA GLU A 107 -1.79 4.42 -12.62
C GLU A 107 -2.13 4.40 -14.11
N GLY A 108 -2.54 3.24 -14.60
CA GLY A 108 -2.99 3.09 -15.98
C GLY A 108 -4.44 3.55 -16.11
N LYS A 109 -4.67 4.55 -16.95
CA LYS A 109 -6.01 4.96 -17.38
C LYS A 109 -6.27 4.42 -18.79
N ARG A 110 -7.43 3.81 -18.98
CA ARG A 110 -7.91 3.44 -20.31
C ARG A 110 -9.12 4.32 -20.65
N ALA A 111 -9.11 4.90 -21.84
CA ALA A 111 -10.27 5.66 -22.34
C ALA A 111 -11.45 4.74 -22.70
N SER A 112 -11.17 3.49 -23.07
CA SER A 112 -12.13 2.42 -23.34
C SER A 112 -11.45 1.05 -23.13
N ALA A 113 -12.21 -0.04 -23.08
CA ALA A 113 -11.68 -1.39 -22.82
C ALA A 113 -10.54 -1.79 -23.78
N ASP A 114 -10.66 -1.38 -25.05
CA ASP A 114 -9.75 -1.69 -26.14
C ASP A 114 -8.62 -0.65 -26.34
N ALA A 115 -8.68 0.48 -25.65
CA ALA A 115 -7.66 1.52 -25.78
C ALA A 115 -6.38 1.13 -25.03
N PRO A 116 -5.19 1.48 -25.56
CA PRO A 116 -3.95 1.31 -24.84
C PRO A 116 -3.99 2.11 -23.53
N ALA A 117 -3.41 1.55 -22.47
CA ALA A 117 -3.34 2.23 -21.18
C ALA A 117 -2.37 3.41 -21.26
N VAL A 118 -2.84 4.59 -20.87
CA VAL A 118 -2.01 5.77 -20.62
C VAL A 118 -1.62 5.74 -19.15
N TYR A 119 -0.32 5.72 -18.88
CA TYR A 119 0.19 5.67 -17.51
C TYR A 119 0.51 7.08 -17.02
N GLU A 120 -0.11 7.47 -15.91
CA GLU A 120 0.15 8.73 -15.21
C GLU A 120 0.78 8.44 -13.84
N TRP A 121 1.47 9.42 -13.26
CA TRP A 121 1.96 9.31 -11.89
C TRP A 121 0.79 9.09 -10.93
N GLY A 122 0.92 8.08 -10.08
CA GLY A 122 -0.12 7.75 -9.13
C GLY A 122 -0.32 8.82 -8.08
N LYS A 123 -1.52 8.83 -7.52
CA LYS A 123 -1.94 9.78 -6.49
C LYS A 123 -2.41 9.02 -5.26
N VAL A 124 -2.29 9.67 -4.09
CA VAL A 124 -2.90 9.16 -2.86
C VAL A 124 -4.40 9.04 -3.07
N HIS A 125 -4.92 7.84 -2.88
CA HIS A 125 -6.32 7.51 -3.06
C HIS A 125 -6.85 6.68 -1.90
N VAL A 126 -8.17 6.62 -1.80
CA VAL A 126 -8.91 5.80 -0.86
C VAL A 126 -9.95 4.98 -1.61
N ARG A 127 -10.09 3.70 -1.25
CA ARG A 127 -11.11 2.80 -1.81
C ARG A 127 -11.82 2.08 -0.68
N SER A 128 -13.11 1.81 -0.85
CA SER A 128 -13.80 0.84 0.01
C SER A 128 -13.27 -0.56 -0.27
N ILE A 129 -13.05 -1.34 0.78
CA ILE A 129 -12.63 -2.73 0.69
C ILE A 129 -13.56 -3.60 1.52
N LEU A 130 -14.00 -4.71 0.95
CA LEU A 130 -14.73 -5.72 1.71
C LEU A 130 -13.73 -6.53 2.55
N PRO A 131 -14.05 -6.89 3.81
CA PRO A 131 -13.17 -7.72 4.63
C PRO A 131 -12.69 -9.01 3.93
N CYS A 132 -13.57 -9.66 3.15
CA CYS A 132 -13.23 -10.87 2.39
C CYS A 132 -12.19 -10.66 1.26
N LYS A 133 -11.89 -9.43 0.88
CA LYS A 133 -10.83 -9.10 -0.09
C LYS A 133 -9.46 -8.95 0.58
N MET A 134 -9.41 -8.82 1.92
CA MET A 134 -8.18 -8.69 2.68
C MET A 134 -7.34 -9.98 2.66
N ASP A 135 -7.99 -11.14 2.53
CA ASP A 135 -7.33 -12.46 2.46
C ASP A 135 -6.36 -12.62 1.29
N ARG A 136 -6.37 -11.69 0.32
CA ARG A 136 -5.46 -11.68 -0.83
C ARG A 136 -4.09 -11.07 -0.52
N TYR A 137 -3.93 -10.49 0.67
CA TYR A 137 -2.73 -9.77 1.07
C TYR A 137 -2.02 -10.52 2.20
N ALA A 138 -0.68 -10.44 2.22
CA ALA A 138 0.02 -10.59 3.47
C ALA A 138 -0.31 -9.37 4.33
N TYR A 139 -0.76 -9.53 5.57
CA TYR A 139 -1.14 -8.39 6.39
C TYR A 139 -0.66 -8.51 7.83
N VAL A 140 -0.56 -7.36 8.51
CA VAL A 140 -0.31 -7.26 9.95
C VAL A 140 -1.35 -6.35 10.57
N SER A 141 -1.93 -6.77 11.70
CA SER A 141 -2.82 -5.95 12.51
C SER A 141 -2.01 -5.21 13.58
N VAL A 142 -2.09 -3.88 13.58
CA VAL A 142 -1.37 -3.02 14.51
C VAL A 142 -2.37 -2.44 15.50
N SER A 143 -2.17 -2.68 16.79
CA SER A 143 -3.06 -2.17 17.84
C SER A 143 -2.86 -0.68 18.02
N ILE A 144 -3.87 0.11 17.67
CA ILE A 144 -3.86 1.57 17.76
C ILE A 144 -5.20 2.03 18.33
N PRO A 145 -5.24 2.78 19.45
CA PRO A 145 -6.47 3.31 20.01
C PRO A 145 -7.27 4.15 18.99
N ARG A 146 -8.61 4.04 19.03
CA ARG A 146 -9.51 4.74 18.08
C ARG A 146 -9.27 6.24 17.97
N GLU A 147 -8.95 6.92 19.06
CA GLU A 147 -8.62 8.35 19.04
C GLU A 147 -7.41 8.65 18.14
N ARG A 148 -6.39 7.80 18.19
CA ARG A 148 -5.19 7.94 17.35
C ARG A 148 -5.47 7.56 15.90
N GLN A 149 -6.32 6.55 15.67
CA GLN A 149 -6.81 6.23 14.33
C GLN A 149 -7.56 7.41 13.69
N HIS A 150 -8.35 8.16 14.45
CA HIS A 150 -9.02 9.35 13.92
C HIS A 150 -8.01 10.41 13.40
N ARG A 151 -6.89 10.61 14.13
CA ARG A 151 -5.81 11.51 13.69
C ARG A 151 -5.14 11.00 12.41
N MET A 152 -4.88 9.70 12.34
CA MET A 152 -4.34 9.04 11.14
C MET A 152 -5.28 9.23 9.94
N TYR A 153 -6.58 8.98 10.13
CA TYR A 153 -7.60 9.13 9.09
C TYR A 153 -7.69 10.58 8.58
N THR A 154 -7.77 11.55 9.49
CA THR A 154 -7.78 12.99 9.15
C THR A 154 -6.54 13.39 8.36
N PHE A 155 -5.37 12.90 8.78
CA PHE A 155 -4.13 13.11 8.06
C PHE A 155 -4.19 12.53 6.64
N LEU A 156 -4.57 11.27 6.48
CA LEU A 156 -4.69 10.62 5.17
C LEU A 156 -5.67 11.34 4.23
N LEU A 157 -6.83 11.74 4.75
CA LEU A 157 -7.80 12.52 3.98
C LEU A 157 -7.19 13.84 3.47
N SER A 158 -6.40 14.53 4.29
CA SER A 158 -5.71 15.76 3.87
C SER A 158 -4.66 15.52 2.78
N GLN A 159 -4.18 14.28 2.63
CA GLN A 159 -3.20 13.90 1.63
C GLN A 159 -3.82 13.38 0.33
N LEU A 160 -5.16 13.23 0.24
CA LEU A 160 -5.81 12.77 -0.98
C LEU A 160 -5.40 13.62 -2.20
N ASN A 161 -5.15 12.92 -3.30
CA ASN A 161 -4.59 13.47 -4.53
C ASN A 161 -3.16 14.01 -4.43
N GLY A 162 -2.43 13.76 -3.33
CA GLY A 162 -1.00 13.99 -3.25
C GLY A 162 -0.24 13.12 -4.25
N GLU A 163 0.80 13.65 -4.88
CA GLU A 163 1.49 12.99 -5.99
C GLU A 163 2.57 12.01 -5.53
N PHE A 164 2.93 11.06 -6.40
CA PHE A 164 4.06 10.18 -6.14
C PHE A 164 5.40 10.94 -6.09
N ASN A 165 6.25 10.60 -5.12
CA ASN A 165 7.58 11.16 -4.93
C ASN A 165 8.64 10.33 -5.68
N PHE A 166 8.61 10.35 -7.01
CA PHE A 166 9.59 9.63 -7.83
C PHE A 166 11.06 10.05 -7.57
N PRO A 167 11.39 11.35 -7.44
CA PRO A 167 12.76 11.75 -7.13
C PRO A 167 13.24 11.19 -5.79
N GLY A 168 12.40 11.24 -4.74
CA GLY A 168 12.72 10.63 -3.44
C GLY A 168 12.90 9.12 -3.54
N TYR A 169 12.04 8.45 -4.31
CA TYR A 169 12.14 7.01 -4.57
C TYR A 169 13.49 6.65 -5.20
N LEU A 170 13.89 7.35 -6.27
CA LEU A 170 15.19 7.10 -6.90
C LEU A 170 16.35 7.42 -5.96
N MET A 171 16.31 8.58 -5.31
CA MET A 171 17.41 9.11 -4.51
C MET A 171 17.62 8.38 -3.19
N ASN A 172 16.59 7.78 -2.58
CA ASN A 172 16.71 7.11 -1.27
C ASN A 172 17.01 5.61 -1.40
N TYR A 173 16.66 5.00 -2.55
CA TYR A 173 16.88 3.57 -2.77
C TYR A 173 18.10 3.28 -3.66
N ILE A 174 18.54 4.23 -4.51
CA ILE A 174 19.80 4.10 -5.26
C ILE A 174 20.96 4.73 -4.50
N MET A 175 20.71 5.83 -3.78
CA MET A 175 21.69 6.49 -2.94
C MET A 175 21.15 6.56 -1.50
N PRO A 176 21.99 6.60 -0.46
CA PRO A 176 21.52 6.67 0.92
C PRO A 176 21.06 8.09 1.33
N CYS A 177 20.45 8.84 0.40
CA CYS A 177 19.90 10.15 0.67
C CYS A 177 18.58 10.02 1.46
N ALA A 178 18.20 11.06 2.20
CA ALA A 178 16.96 11.11 2.98
C ALA A 178 15.99 12.15 2.40
N VAL A 179 15.66 12.02 1.12
CA VAL A 179 14.84 12.96 0.35
C VAL A 179 13.36 12.60 0.51
N GLY A 180 12.60 13.46 1.20
CA GLY A 180 11.18 13.28 1.45
C GLY A 180 10.78 13.72 2.86
N GLN A 181 9.60 13.30 3.28
CA GLN A 181 9.07 13.48 4.62
C GLN A 181 9.82 12.60 5.61
N ARG A 182 10.31 13.22 6.68
CA ARG A 182 11.14 12.53 7.68
C ARG A 182 10.32 12.04 8.86
N TYR A 183 9.40 12.88 9.34
CA TYR A 183 8.63 12.64 10.56
C TYR A 183 7.19 13.11 10.38
N GLY A 184 6.24 12.20 10.45
CA GLY A 184 4.81 12.45 10.27
C GLY A 184 4.26 13.48 11.25
N HIS A 185 4.69 13.44 12.51
CA HIS A 185 4.26 14.38 13.55
C HIS A 185 4.66 15.85 13.28
N LYS A 186 5.58 16.11 12.33
CA LYS A 186 6.00 17.47 11.93
C LYS A 186 5.24 17.99 10.71
N LEU A 187 4.37 17.18 10.11
CA LEU A 187 3.67 17.55 8.90
C LEU A 187 2.43 18.40 9.24
N LYS A 188 2.18 19.40 8.41
CA LYS A 188 1.04 20.31 8.61
C LYS A 188 -0.20 19.70 7.97
N THR A 189 -1.25 19.51 8.77
CA THR A 189 -2.58 19.15 8.26
C THR A 189 -3.02 20.18 7.20
N GLY A 190 -3.55 19.70 6.08
CA GLY A 190 -4.03 20.55 4.98
C GLY A 190 -2.97 20.94 3.93
N LYS A 191 -1.67 20.72 4.22
CA LYS A 191 -0.63 20.80 3.17
C LYS A 191 -0.53 19.46 2.45
N LYS A 192 -0.54 19.49 1.11
CA LYS A 192 -0.29 18.31 0.29
C LYS A 192 1.21 18.08 0.12
N TYR A 193 1.64 16.86 0.35
CA TYR A 193 3.00 16.43 0.14
C TYR A 193 3.08 15.41 -1.00
N ARG A 194 4.30 15.15 -1.46
CA ARG A 194 4.60 14.05 -2.39
C ARG A 194 5.05 12.85 -1.59
N TRP A 195 4.64 11.66 -2.02
CA TRP A 195 4.72 10.45 -1.23
C TRP A 195 5.31 9.27 -1.98
N MET A 196 6.18 8.50 -1.30
CA MET A 196 6.32 7.08 -1.58
C MET A 196 5.29 6.28 -0.76
N CYS A 197 4.96 5.06 -1.18
CA CYS A 197 3.98 4.23 -0.46
C CYS A 197 4.36 4.02 1.01
N ALA A 198 5.56 3.48 1.27
CA ALA A 198 6.06 3.24 2.62
C ALA A 198 6.22 4.54 3.43
N GLU A 199 6.62 5.64 2.79
CA GLU A 199 6.76 6.95 3.43
C GLU A 199 5.42 7.50 3.92
N LEU A 200 4.36 7.38 3.10
CA LEU A 200 2.99 7.77 3.48
C LEU A 200 2.50 6.94 4.65
N ILE A 201 2.61 5.61 4.57
CA ILE A 201 2.12 4.71 5.60
C ILE A 201 2.88 4.94 6.91
N TRP A 202 4.20 5.02 6.87
CA TRP A 202 5.01 5.25 8.07
C TRP A 202 4.76 6.61 8.71
N SER A 203 4.66 7.67 7.89
CA SER A 203 4.31 9.00 8.40
C SER A 203 2.93 8.99 9.07
N THR A 204 1.99 8.22 8.54
CA THR A 204 0.67 8.05 9.14
C THR A 204 0.75 7.33 10.49
N LEU A 205 1.56 6.27 10.60
CA LEU A 205 1.79 5.59 11.88
C LEU A 205 2.44 6.52 12.94
N GLN A 206 3.35 7.40 12.52
CA GLN A 206 3.94 8.43 13.39
C GLN A 206 2.91 9.47 13.83
N VAL A 207 1.98 9.88 12.96
CA VAL A 207 0.84 10.74 13.36
C VAL A 207 -0.07 10.01 14.35
N GLY A 208 -0.25 8.71 14.17
CA GLY A 208 -0.93 7.82 15.11
C GLY A 208 -0.15 7.51 16.39
N LEU A 209 1.06 8.09 16.57
CA LEU A 209 1.93 7.90 17.73
C LEU A 209 2.18 6.42 18.06
N LEU A 210 2.44 5.60 17.04
CA LEU A 210 2.85 4.21 17.25
C LEU A 210 4.20 4.17 17.99
N GLY A 211 4.32 3.36 19.05
CA GLY A 211 5.51 3.30 19.88
C GLY A 211 6.75 2.93 19.05
N GLY A 212 7.85 3.67 19.23
CA GLY A 212 9.10 3.45 18.49
C GLY A 212 9.10 3.93 17.04
N SER A 213 7.95 4.32 16.46
CA SER A 213 7.90 4.78 15.07
C SER A 213 8.69 6.07 14.80
N ASP A 214 8.82 6.94 15.82
CA ASP A 214 9.59 8.20 15.74
C ASP A 214 11.11 7.98 15.66
N GLN A 215 11.60 6.79 15.98
CA GLN A 215 13.03 6.45 15.87
C GLN A 215 13.46 6.23 14.41
N HIS A 216 12.50 6.04 13.50
CA HIS A 216 12.76 5.78 12.09
C HIS A 216 12.36 6.95 11.21
N VAL A 217 13.20 7.28 10.22
CA VAL A 217 12.93 8.33 9.24
C VAL A 217 11.99 7.80 8.16
N ALA A 218 10.81 8.39 7.99
CA ALA A 218 9.77 7.88 7.10
C ALA A 218 10.21 7.71 5.64
N CYS A 219 10.94 8.69 5.07
CA CYS A 219 11.45 8.58 3.70
C CYS A 219 12.53 7.52 3.49
N ARG A 220 13.05 6.90 4.56
CA ARG A 220 13.98 5.75 4.49
C ARG A 220 13.29 4.41 4.70
N MET A 221 12.00 4.42 5.04
CA MET A 221 11.25 3.19 5.24
C MET A 221 10.86 2.61 3.91
N SER A 222 11.02 1.29 3.80
CA SER A 222 10.54 0.49 2.68
C SER A 222 9.40 -0.43 3.11
N PRO A 223 8.59 -0.97 2.18
CA PRO A 223 7.55 -1.92 2.55
C PRO A 223 8.07 -3.11 3.36
N ASN A 224 9.27 -3.61 3.01
CA ASN A 224 9.94 -4.69 3.72
C ASN A 224 10.37 -4.27 5.15
N SER A 225 10.93 -3.06 5.31
CA SER A 225 11.35 -2.60 6.65
C SER A 225 10.17 -2.32 7.57
N ILE A 226 9.04 -1.88 7.03
CA ILE A 226 7.79 -1.71 7.79
C ILE A 226 7.29 -3.07 8.27
N TYR A 227 7.24 -4.08 7.39
CA TYR A 227 6.84 -5.43 7.77
C TYR A 227 7.74 -6.01 8.87
N GLU A 228 9.06 -5.86 8.73
CA GLU A 228 10.03 -6.32 9.73
C GLU A 228 9.84 -5.63 11.08
N PHE A 229 9.67 -4.30 11.08
CA PHE A 229 9.40 -3.55 12.30
C PHE A 229 8.13 -4.06 12.98
N CYS A 230 7.04 -4.21 12.23
CA CYS A 230 5.77 -4.67 12.77
C CYS A 230 5.87 -6.09 13.32
N ARG A 231 6.53 -7.01 12.62
CA ARG A 231 6.73 -8.39 13.11
C ARG A 231 7.48 -8.44 14.44
N ASN A 232 8.42 -7.52 14.66
CA ASN A 232 9.24 -7.48 15.87
C ASN A 232 8.63 -6.63 17.00
N SER A 233 7.57 -5.88 16.73
CA SER A 233 6.91 -5.00 17.71
C SER A 233 5.84 -5.75 18.51
N LYS A 234 5.86 -5.57 19.84
CA LYS A 234 4.83 -6.10 20.74
C LYS A 234 3.45 -5.47 20.52
N GLU A 235 3.38 -4.32 19.85
CA GLU A 235 2.14 -3.60 19.53
C GLU A 235 1.43 -4.17 18.29
N CYS A 236 2.08 -5.10 17.57
CA CYS A 236 1.56 -5.73 16.37
C CYS A 236 1.17 -7.18 16.68
N CYS A 237 -0.12 -7.49 16.55
CA CYS A 237 -0.59 -8.86 16.59
C CYS A 237 -0.58 -9.40 15.15
N GLY A 238 0.48 -10.12 14.80
CA GLY A 238 0.57 -10.79 13.51
C GLY A 238 -0.27 -12.07 13.51
N THR A 239 -1.51 -12.01 13.03
CA THR A 239 -2.00 -13.12 12.20
C THR A 239 -1.38 -12.94 10.84
N THR A 240 -0.20 -13.52 10.63
CA THR A 240 0.22 -13.81 9.26
C THR A 240 -0.81 -14.78 8.72
N ASN A 241 -1.63 -14.36 7.77
CA ASN A 241 -2.34 -15.34 6.96
C ASN A 241 -1.31 -15.86 5.94
N PRO A 242 -0.78 -17.09 6.07
CA PRO A 242 0.18 -17.63 5.11
C PRO A 242 -0.45 -17.86 3.73
N ILE A 243 -1.75 -17.58 3.55
CA ILE A 243 -2.51 -17.86 2.35
C ILE A 243 -2.68 -16.59 1.50
N ALA A 244 -1.58 -15.90 1.19
CA ALA A 244 -1.46 -15.48 -0.20
C ALA A 244 -1.04 -16.77 -0.91
N LYS A 245 -2.00 -17.53 -1.48
CA LYS A 245 -1.66 -18.61 -2.41
C LYS A 245 -0.85 -17.97 -3.54
N VAL A 246 0.47 -17.96 -3.41
CA VAL A 246 1.35 -17.93 -4.56
C VAL A 246 1.02 -19.24 -5.25
N ASN A 247 0.25 -19.17 -6.33
CA ASN A 247 0.00 -20.34 -7.16
C ASN A 247 1.37 -20.75 -7.72
N THR A 248 2.04 -21.67 -7.02
CA THR A 248 3.19 -22.43 -7.52
C THR A 248 2.77 -23.28 -8.70
#